data_AF-A0A1X7UD91-F1
#
_entry.id   AF-A0A1X7UD91-F1
#
_cell.length_a   1.000
_cell.length_b   1.000
_cell.length_c   1.000
_cell.angle_alpha   90.00
_cell.angle_beta   90.00
_cell.angle_gamma   90.00
#
_symmetry.space_group_name_H-M   'P 1'
#
loop_
_entity.id
_entity.type
_entity.pdbx_description
1 polymer ?
#
loop_
_entity_poly.entity_id
_entity_poly.type
_entity_poly.pdbx_seq_one_letter_code
_entity_poly.pdbx_strand_id
1 'polypeptide(L)' 'MRGTPHYHILLWIENAPVVGIDRPEEVCSFIQNRITCHIPDNQYKIVFASMMLKIA' A
#
# COMPACT_ATOMS: atom_id res chain seq x y z
N MET A 1 -14.98 10.49 16.25
CA MET A 1 -13.56 10.59 15.85
C MET A 1 -13.51 10.93 14.37
N ARG A 2 -12.98 12.10 13.99
CA ARG A 2 -12.71 12.39 12.57
C ARG A 2 -11.42 11.63 12.23
N GLY A 3 -11.43 10.85 11.15
CA GLY A 3 -10.34 9.94 10.80
C GLY A 3 -8.99 10.65 10.71
N THR A 4 -7.91 9.89 10.91
CA THR A 4 -6.53 10.39 10.77
C THR A 4 -6.36 11.09 9.42
N PRO A 5 -5.73 12.28 9.37
CA PRO A 5 -5.41 12.93 8.11
C PRO A 5 -4.59 11.97 7.24
N HIS A 6 -5.09 11.71 6.04
CA HIS A 6 -4.43 10.86 5.05
C HIS A 6 -4.18 11.71 3.81
N TYR A 7 -2.94 11.70 3.32
CA TYR A 7 -2.54 12.43 2.13
C TYR A 7 -2.66 11.51 0.91
N HIS A 8 -3.35 11.96 -0.12
CA HIS A 8 -3.32 11.32 -1.44
C HIS A 8 -2.22 11.98 -2.27
N ILE A 9 -1.28 11.19 -2.79
CA ILE A 9 -0.16 11.67 -3.61
C ILE A 9 -0.04 10.73 -4.82
N LEU A 10 0.16 11.31 -6.00
CA LEU A 10 0.48 10.57 -7.22
C LEU A 10 1.91 10.92 -7.63
N LEU A 11 2.77 9.91 -7.71
CA LEU A 11 4.19 10.05 -8.05
C LEU A 11 4.50 9.27 -9.32
N TRP A 12 5.19 9.90 -10.26
CA TRP A 12 5.84 9.20 -11.36
C TRP A 12 7.27 8.90 -10.94
N ILE A 13 7.59 7.61 -10.90
CA ILE A 13 8.93 7.14 -10.57
C ILE A 13 9.53 6.59 -11.86
N GLU A 14 10.72 7.08 -12.21
CA GLU A 14 11.44 6.59 -13.37
C GLU A 14 11.68 5.08 -13.25
N ASN A 15 11.46 4.34 -14.34
CA ASN A 15 11.61 2.87 -14.41
C ASN A 15 10.71 2.09 -13.43
N ALA A 16 9.59 2.67 -12.98
CA ALA A 16 8.58 1.92 -12.25
C ALA A 16 7.87 0.91 -13.18
N PRO A 17 7.58 -0.31 -12.70
CA PRO A 17 6.83 -1.28 -13.47
C PRO A 17 5.37 -0.84 -13.65
N VAL A 18 4.78 -1.21 -14.77
CA VAL A 18 3.42 -0.85 -15.18
C VAL A 18 2.47 -2.02 -14.91
N VAL A 19 1.43 -1.74 -14.12
CA VAL A 19 0.39 -2.73 -13.79
C VAL A 19 -0.31 -3.22 -15.06
N GLY A 20 -0.41 -4.54 -15.21
CA GLY A 20 -1.04 -5.17 -16.37
C GLY A 20 -0.14 -5.29 -17.61
N ILE A 21 1.09 -4.78 -17.55
CA ILE A 21 2.12 -4.95 -18.58
C ILE A 21 3.27 -5.79 -18.04
N ASP A 22 3.90 -5.33 -16.95
CA ASP A 22 5.02 -6.01 -16.31
C ASP A 22 4.55 -7.15 -15.39
N ARG A 23 5.49 -7.99 -14.96
CA ARG A 23 5.15 -9.19 -14.18
C ARG A 23 4.58 -8.80 -12.81
N PRO A 24 3.55 -9.52 -12.31
CA PRO A 24 3.01 -9.26 -10.97
C PRO A 24 4.08 -9.28 -9.89
N GLU A 25 5.07 -10.17 -9.99
CA GLU A 25 6.17 -10.27 -9.04
C GLU A 25 7.04 -9.01 -9.01
N GLU A 26 7.32 -8.41 -10.17
CA GLU A 26 8.12 -7.19 -10.29
C GLU A 26 7.38 -5.99 -9.73
N VAL A 27 6.08 -5.87 -10.04
CA VAL A 27 5.19 -4.85 -9.48
C VAL A 27 5.13 -4.95 -7.96
N CYS A 28 4.85 -6.14 -7.43
CA CYS A 28 4.76 -6.37 -5.99
C CYS A 28 6.08 -6.08 -5.28
N SER A 29 7.20 -6.56 -5.81
CA SER A 29 8.54 -6.30 -5.25
C SER A 29 8.89 -4.81 -5.28
N PHE A 30 8.61 -4.11 -6.38
CA PHE A 30 8.87 -2.68 -6.52
C PHE A 30 8.14 -1.84 -5.46
N ILE A 31 6.86 -2.15 -5.22
CA ILE A 31 6.04 -1.52 -4.17
C ILE A 31 6.60 -1.86 -2.79
N GLN A 32 6.80 -3.15 -2.50
CA GLN A 32 7.23 -3.62 -1.18
C GLN A 32 8.58 -3.03 -0.75
N ASN A 33 9.52 -2.86 -1.69
CA ASN A 33 10.85 -2.31 -1.41
C ASN A 33 10.85 -0.80 -1.12
N ARG A 34 9.79 -0.07 -1.50
CA ARG A 34 9.70 1.39 -1.34
C ARG A 34 8.77 1.84 -0.22
N ILE A 35 7.87 0.96 0.24
CA ILE A 35 7.07 1.21 1.44
C ILE A 35 7.97 1.03 2.67
N THR A 36 8.42 2.15 3.25
CA THR A 36 9.22 2.16 4.48
C THR A 36 8.36 2.28 5.75
N CYS A 37 7.06 2.55 5.59
CA CYS A 37 6.13 2.64 6.70
C CYS A 37 5.96 1.26 7.35
N HIS A 38 6.22 1.18 8.65
CA HIS A 38 6.01 -0.04 9.43
C HIS A 38 4.75 0.10 10.28
N ILE A 39 3.84 -0.87 10.20
CA ILE A 39 2.71 -0.95 11.12
C ILE A 39 3.25 -1.53 12.42
N PRO A 40 3.05 -0.88 13.58
CA PRO A 40 3.44 -1.46 14.87
C PRO A 40 2.77 -2.83 15.08
N ASP A 41 3.51 -3.79 15.65
CA ASP A 41 3.11 -5.20 15.79
C ASP A 41 1.70 -5.41 16.37
N ASN A 42 1.24 -4.50 17.25
CA ASN A 42 -0.06 -4.60 17.92
C ASN A 42 -1.26 -4.07 17.08
N GLN A 43 -1.03 -3.55 15.87
CA GLN A 43 -2.07 -2.93 15.03
C GLN A 43 -2.40 -3.71 13.75
N TYR A 44 -1.62 -4.75 13.41
CA TYR A 44 -1.84 -5.56 12.20
C TYR A 44 -3.27 -6.13 12.10
N LYS A 45 -3.79 -6.71 13.19
CA LYS A 45 -5.14 -7.28 13.22
C LYS A 45 -6.24 -6.24 12.95
N ILE A 46 -6.04 -5.01 13.40
CA ILE A 46 -7.01 -3.92 13.27
C ILE A 46 -7.01 -3.37 11.83
N VAL A 47 -5.83 -3.23 11.23
CA VAL A 47 -5.69 -2.72 9.86
C VAL A 47 -6.21 -3.72 8.83
N PHE A 48 -5.87 -5.01 8.97
CA PHE A 48 -6.38 -6.06 8.08
C PHE A 48 -7.91 -6.16 8.13
N ALA A 49 -8.51 -6.12 9.32
CA ALA A 49 -9.96 -6.13 9.48
C ALA A 49 -10.61 -4.89 8.82
N SER A 50 -10.03 -3.70 8.97
CA SER A 50 -10.56 -2.48 8.36
C SER A 50 -10.42 -2.43 6.84
N MET A 51 -9.40 -3.06 6.24
CA MET A 51 -9.27 -3.14 4.78
C MET A 51 -10.33 -4.07 4.19
N MET A 52 -10.54 -5.25 4.79
CA MET A 52 -11.53 -6.22 4.31
C MET A 52 -12.96 -5.69 4.44
N LEU A 53 -13.27 -4.97 5.52
CA LEU A 53 -14.61 -4.39 5.72
C LEU A 53 -14.93 -3.20 4.78
N LYS A 54 -13.92 -2.60 4.14
CA LYS A 54 -14.09 -1.50 3.18
C LYS A 54 -14.28 -1.97 1.73
N ILE A 55 -14.09 -3.26 1.46
CA ILE A 55 -14.23 -3.87 0.13
C ILE A 55 -15.59 -4.59 0.01
N ALA A 56 -16.32 -4.75 1.13
CA ALA A 56 -17.68 -5.30 1.17
C ALA A 56 -18.75 -4.21 1.12
#